data_AF-A0A2W4YGY0-F1
#
_entry.id   AF-A0A2W4YGY0-F1
#
_cell.length_a   1.000
_cell.length_b   1.000
_cell.length_c   1.000
_cell.angle_alpha   90.00
_cell.angle_beta   90.00
_cell.angle_gamma   90.00
#
_symmetry.space_group_name_H-M   'P 1'
#
loop_
_entity.id
_entity.type
_entity.pdbx_description
1 polymer ?
#
loop_
_entity_poly.entity_id
_entity_poly.type
_entity_poly.pdbx_seq_one_letter_code
_entity_poly.pdbx_strand_id
1 'polypeptide(L)'
;MTLEERFTFVPPGGESWQQMEQRLLAHLQGWRQLSKSAAVVAHGGVLRALIPLLLNEPRESSFRYDLDDASVSVFGVGAEGFEVLGLNSVGHLERGQ
;
A
#
# COMPACT_ATOMS: atom_id res chain seq x y z
N MET A 1 10.65 -5.45 18.89
CA MET A 1 11.31 -4.83 17.73
C MET A 1 10.75 -3.44 17.52
N THR A 2 11.62 -2.44 17.39
CA THR A 2 11.29 -1.08 16.98
C THR A 2 10.83 -1.07 15.52
N LEU A 3 10.25 0.06 15.05
CA LEU A 3 9.89 0.21 13.64
C LEU A 3 11.12 0.12 12.74
N GLU A 4 12.23 0.75 13.13
CA GLU A 4 13.48 0.73 12.36
C GLU A 4 14.08 -0.67 12.25
N GLU A 5 14.06 -1.44 13.34
CA GLU A 5 14.48 -2.84 13.34
C GLU A 5 13.60 -3.66 12.39
N ARG A 6 12.28 -3.47 12.39
CA ARG A 6 11.37 -4.15 11.44
C ARG A 6 11.61 -3.72 9.99
N PHE A 7 11.93 -2.45 9.78
CA PHE A 7 12.12 -1.87 8.46
C PHE A 7 13.36 -2.43 7.76
N THR A 8 14.45 -2.57 8.52
CA THR A 8 15.77 -3.00 8.01
C THR A 8 16.04 -4.50 8.16
N PHE A 9 15.25 -5.22 8.96
CA PHE A 9 15.44 -6.66 9.16
C PHE A 9 15.20 -7.46 7.87
N VAL A 10 16.20 -8.23 7.48
CA VAL A 10 16.14 -9.18 6.36
C VAL A 10 16.03 -10.60 6.93
N PRO A 11 14.89 -11.30 6.79
CA PRO A 11 14.80 -12.70 7.17
C PRO A 11 15.71 -13.56 6.28
N PRO A 12 16.21 -14.71 6.77
CA PRO A 12 17.07 -15.59 5.97
C PRO A 12 16.40 -16.00 4.65
N GLY A 13 17.04 -15.66 3.52
CA GLY A 13 16.53 -15.95 2.17
C GLY A 13 15.33 -15.10 1.74
N GLY A 14 14.94 -14.09 2.51
CA GLY A 14 13.80 -13.23 2.20
C GLY A 14 14.20 -11.78 1.88
N GLU A 15 13.20 -10.91 1.93
CA GLU A 15 13.28 -9.47 1.64
C GLU A 15 12.96 -8.69 2.92
N SER A 16 13.65 -7.57 3.18
CA SER A 16 13.24 -6.62 4.21
C SER A 16 12.06 -5.76 3.75
N TRP A 17 11.38 -5.10 4.69
CA TRP A 17 10.40 -4.09 4.32
C TRP A 17 11.06 -2.99 3.47
N GLN A 18 12.24 -2.50 3.82
CA GLN A 18 12.95 -1.49 3.02
C GLN A 18 13.13 -1.90 1.56
N GLN A 19 13.55 -3.13 1.30
CA GLN A 19 13.73 -3.64 -0.07
C GLN A 19 12.40 -3.73 -0.82
N MET A 20 11.34 -4.22 -0.15
CA MET A 20 9.99 -4.24 -0.71
C MET A 20 9.50 -2.82 -1.04
N GLU A 21 9.73 -1.84 -0.17
CA GLU A 21 9.35 -0.43 -0.36
C GLU A 21 10.07 0.18 -1.56
N GLN A 22 11.38 -0.07 -1.71
CA GLN A 22 12.15 0.37 -2.88
C GLN A 22 11.57 -0.20 -4.19
N ARG A 23 11.18 -1.48 -4.19
CA ARG A 23 10.52 -2.11 -5.33
C ARG A 23 9.16 -1.46 -5.64
N LEU A 24 8.36 -1.13 -4.63
CA LEU A 24 7.09 -0.43 -4.82
C LEU A 24 7.28 1.00 -5.36
N LEU A 25 8.26 1.74 -4.84
CA LEU A 25 8.61 3.09 -5.29
C LEU A 25 8.94 3.14 -6.78
N ALA A 26 9.63 2.11 -7.30
CA ALA A 26 9.96 2.00 -8.71
C ALA A 26 8.72 1.94 -9.63
N HIS A 27 7.56 1.51 -9.11
CA HIS A 27 6.32 1.42 -9.88
C HIS A 27 5.47 2.70 -9.84
N LEU A 28 5.60 3.53 -8.80
CA LEU A 28 4.69 4.67 -8.58
C LEU A 28 4.66 5.66 -9.76
N GLN A 29 5.83 5.99 -10.32
CA GLN A 29 5.91 6.90 -11.47
C GLN A 29 5.21 6.32 -12.70
N GLY A 30 5.35 5.01 -12.93
CA GLY A 30 4.65 4.33 -14.01
C GLY A 30 3.13 4.35 -13.83
N TRP A 31 2.65 4.15 -12.60
CA TRP A 31 1.21 4.19 -12.31
C TRP A 31 0.59 5.56 -12.52
N ARG A 32 1.31 6.64 -12.20
CA ARG A 32 0.85 8.02 -12.46
C ARG A 32 0.67 8.33 -13.94
N GLN A 33 1.39 7.62 -14.82
CA GLN A 33 1.37 7.85 -16.27
C GLN A 33 0.38 6.94 -17.01
N LEU A 34 -0.36 6.09 -16.30
CA LEU A 34 -1.34 5.21 -16.93
C LEU A 34 -2.49 6.03 -17.53
N SER A 35 -2.82 5.73 -18.79
CA SER A 35 -3.96 6.35 -19.48
C SER A 35 -5.32 5.77 -19.10
N LYS A 36 -5.33 4.69 -18.33
CA LYS A 36 -6.52 3.97 -17.84
C LYS A 36 -6.32 3.57 -16.39
N SER A 37 -7.43 3.39 -15.68
CA SER A 37 -7.42 2.81 -14.34
C SER A 37 -6.77 1.42 -14.35
N ALA A 38 -5.99 1.13 -13.31
CA ALA A 38 -5.40 -0.18 -13.06
C ALA A 38 -5.75 -0.66 -11.65
N ALA A 39 -5.79 -1.97 -11.47
CA ALA A 39 -5.95 -2.61 -10.18
C ALA A 39 -4.60 -3.19 -9.72
N VAL A 40 -4.26 -2.96 -8.46
CA VAL A 40 -3.12 -3.58 -7.79
C VAL A 40 -3.67 -4.60 -6.80
N VAL A 41 -3.39 -5.88 -7.03
CA VAL A 41 -3.78 -6.98 -6.13
C VAL A 41 -2.54 -7.42 -5.37
N ALA A 42 -2.58 -7.32 -4.04
CA ALA A 42 -1.45 -7.66 -3.18
C ALA A 42 -1.93 -8.10 -1.79
N HIS A 43 -0.99 -8.49 -0.94
CA HIS A 43 -1.26 -8.87 0.45
C HIS A 43 -1.33 -7.66 1.38
N GLY A 44 -2.02 -7.81 2.51
CA GLY A 44 -2.20 -6.74 3.50
C GLY A 44 -0.90 -6.07 3.95
N GLY A 45 0.19 -6.83 4.15
CA GLY A 45 1.49 -6.25 4.52
C GLY A 45 2.10 -5.34 3.44
N VAL A 46 1.95 -5.70 2.17
CA VAL A 46 2.40 -4.89 1.03
C VAL A 46 1.55 -3.63 0.91
N LEU A 47 0.23 -3.79 0.97
CA LEU A 47 -0.71 -2.67 0.86
C LEU A 47 -0.56 -1.68 2.02
N ARG A 48 -0.31 -2.18 3.24
CA ARG A 48 -0.04 -1.37 4.42
C ARG A 48 1.20 -0.49 4.27
N ALA A 49 2.24 -1.00 3.62
CA ALA A 49 3.43 -0.21 3.29
C ALA A 49 3.22 0.71 2.08
N LEU A 50 2.38 0.30 1.13
CA LEU A 50 2.12 1.04 -0.11
C LEU A 50 1.32 2.33 0.12
N ILE A 51 0.28 2.29 0.96
CA ILE A 51 -0.62 3.44 1.15
C ILE A 51 0.14 4.70 1.64
N PRO A 52 1.02 4.63 2.66
CA PRO A 52 1.86 5.78 3.03
C PRO A 52 2.67 6.35 1.87
N LEU A 53 3.23 5.49 0.99
CA LEU A 53 3.99 5.94 -0.17
C LEU A 53 3.12 6.68 -1.18
N LEU A 54 1.90 6.19 -1.41
CA LEU A 54 0.93 6.85 -2.30
C LEU A 54 0.54 8.23 -1.78
N LEU A 55 0.38 8.35 -0.46
CA LEU A 55 -0.07 9.56 0.22
C LEU A 55 1.07 10.48 0.69
N ASN A 56 2.32 10.12 0.40
CA ASN A 56 3.51 10.83 0.88
C ASN A 56 3.51 11.03 2.42
N GLU A 57 3.09 10.01 3.15
CA GLU A 57 3.03 9.99 4.61
C GLU A 57 4.29 9.36 5.24
N PRO A 58 4.62 9.70 6.50
CA PRO A 58 5.69 9.03 7.24
C PRO A 58 5.41 7.52 7.40
N ARG A 59 6.44 6.68 7.36
CA ARG A 59 6.31 5.21 7.49
C ARG A 59 5.61 4.77 8.77
N GLU A 60 5.70 5.54 9.85
CA GLU A 60 5.02 5.32 11.13
C GLU A 60 3.49 5.22 10.95
N SER A 61 2.95 5.86 9.91
CA SER A 61 1.53 5.80 9.55
C SER A 61 1.08 4.42 9.08
N SER A 62 2.00 3.55 8.65
CA SER A 62 1.68 2.25 8.05
C SER A 62 0.75 1.43 8.95
N PHE A 63 0.99 1.41 10.26
CA PHE A 63 0.18 0.62 11.20
C PHE A 63 -1.25 1.17 11.42
N ARG A 64 -1.58 2.37 10.91
CA ARG A 64 -2.96 2.89 10.91
C ARG A 64 -3.82 2.22 9.84
N TYR A 65 -3.19 1.61 8.84
CA TYR A 65 -3.87 0.92 7.75
C TYR A 65 -4.07 -0.55 8.08
N ASP A 66 -5.26 -0.87 8.59
CA ASP A 66 -5.75 -2.24 8.74
C ASP A 66 -6.75 -2.52 7.63
N LEU A 67 -6.40 -3.43 6.73
CA LEU A 67 -7.16 -3.71 5.52
C LEU A 67 -7.82 -5.07 5.66
N ASP A 68 -9.13 -5.09 5.46
CA ASP A 68 -9.92 -6.33 5.42
C ASP A 68 -9.57 -7.16 4.18
N ASP A 69 -9.68 -8.48 4.30
CA ASP A 69 -9.50 -9.37 3.15
C ASP A 69 -10.51 -9.05 2.05
N ALA A 70 -10.03 -9.09 0.81
CA ALA A 70 -10.78 -8.72 -0.39
C ALA A 70 -11.36 -7.28 -0.37
N SER A 71 -10.90 -6.38 0.50
CA SER A 71 -11.32 -4.99 0.46
C SER A 71 -10.78 -4.25 -0.76
N VAL A 72 -11.48 -3.18 -1.15
CA VAL A 72 -11.10 -2.31 -2.27
C VAL A 72 -10.79 -0.91 -1.76
N SER A 73 -9.58 -0.44 -2.06
CA SER A 73 -9.18 0.96 -1.87
C SER A 73 -8.97 1.62 -3.24
N VAL A 74 -9.44 2.84 -3.40
CA VAL A 74 -9.44 3.58 -4.66
C VAL A 74 -8.67 4.88 -4.48
N PHE A 75 -7.67 5.07 -5.34
CA PHE A 75 -6.84 6.27 -5.37
C PHE A 75 -7.01 6.97 -6.73
N GLY A 76 -7.25 8.28 -6.69
CA GLY A 76 -7.17 9.15 -7.85
C GLY A 76 -5.72 9.54 -8.12
N VAL A 77 -5.42 9.95 -9.35
CA VAL A 77 -4.12 10.52 -9.72
C VAL A 77 -4.33 12.01 -10.01
N GLY A 78 -3.84 12.86 -9.10
CA GLY A 78 -3.83 14.31 -9.24
C GLY A 78 -2.48 14.85 -9.73
N ALA A 79 -2.40 16.18 -9.87
CA ALA A 79 -1.17 16.87 -10.28
C ALA A 79 0.01 16.60 -9.32
N GLU A 80 -0.27 16.60 -8.01
CA GLU A 80 0.74 16.50 -6.95
C GLU A 80 1.03 15.05 -6.50
N GLY A 81 0.20 14.07 -6.89
CA GLY A 81 0.36 12.70 -6.41
C GLY A 81 -0.95 11.91 -6.44
N PHE A 82 -1.05 10.91 -5.57
CA PHE A 82 -2.27 10.13 -5.41
C PHE A 82 -3.18 10.77 -4.36
N GLU A 83 -4.49 10.68 -4.57
CA GLU A 83 -5.52 11.14 -3.64
C GLU A 83 -6.45 9.99 -3.26
N VAL A 84 -6.88 9.92 -1.99
CA VAL A 84 -7.82 8.87 -1.55
C VAL A 84 -9.23 9.21 -2.04
N LEU A 85 -9.82 8.33 -2.84
CA LEU A 85 -11.24 8.40 -3.23
C LEU A 85 -12.11 7.44 -2.41
N GLY A 86 -11.51 6.37 -1.89
CA GLY A 86 -12.13 5.42 -0.97
C GLY A 86 -11.08 4.48 -0.39
N LEU A 87 -11.30 4.01 0.84
CA LEU A 87 -10.34 3.16 1.52
C LEU A 87 -11.06 1.98 2.19
N ASN A 88 -10.46 0.79 2.08
CA ASN A 88 -10.89 -0.42 2.77
C ASN A 88 -12.40 -0.75 2.61
N SER A 89 -12.93 -0.59 1.39
CA SER A 89 -14.35 -0.85 1.12
C SER A 89 -14.63 -2.33 0.96
N VAL A 90 -15.54 -2.85 1.78
CA VAL A 90 -16.01 -4.25 1.76
C VAL A 90 -17.49 -4.38 1.43
N GLY A 91 -18.12 -3.32 0.88
CA GLY A 91 -19.57 -3.31 0.63
C GLY A 91 -20.06 -4.36 -0.38
N HIS A 92 -19.14 -4.98 -1.12
CA HIS A 92 -19.41 -6.06 -2.06
C HIS A 92 -19.33 -7.45 -1.41
N LEU A 93 -18.84 -7.56 -0.17
CA LEU A 93 -18.75 -8.81 0.57
C LEU A 93 -20.05 -9.02 1.35
N GLU A 94 -20.61 -10.21 1.24
CA GLU A 94 -21.63 -10.67 2.18
C GLU A 94 -20.94 -10.90 3.53
N ARG A 95 -21.30 -10.12 4.54
CA ARG A 95 -20.85 -10.41 5.90
C ARG A 95 -21.60 -11.65 6.37
N GLY A 96 -20.89 -12.76 6.53
CA GLY A 96 -21.43 -13.94 7.20
C GLY A 96 -21.96 -13.52 8.56
N GLN A 97 -23.23 -13.84 8.84
CA GLN A 97 -23.89 -13.58 10.12
C GLN A 97 -23.17 -14.27 11.27
#